data_AF-A0AA40TV45-F1
#
_entry.id   AF-A0AA40TV45-F1
#
_cell.length_a   1.000
_cell.length_b   1.000
_cell.length_c   1.000
_cell.angle_alpha   90.00
_cell.angle_beta   90.00
_cell.angle_gamma   90.00
#
_symmetry.space_group_name_H-M   'P 1'
#
loop_
_entity.id
_entity.type
_entity.pdbx_description
1 polymer ?
#
loop_
_entity_poly.entity_id
_entity_poly.type
_entity_poly.pdbx_seq_one_letter_code
_entity_poly.pdbx_strand_id
1 'polypeptide(L)'
;MRLQYGLPNKPYIQTILPHGLTVPKVPKGDQVWQHSDAVQQRVDADGNWLRKTDGKIQNQAIEREVDAMTNTESFQSHTRTVDDHSIESVDGVKKIEALGALKLLSGGSASFAAVDDLHQATGRDLNLVVGQKHHATVGGDMHERIQGLRESIAGKNQRLQAPKNWVGSGSVKIF
;
A
#
# COMPACT_ATOMS: atom_id res chain seq x y z
N MET A 1 -30.82 25.12 0.55
CA MET A 1 -31.50 26.37 0.95
C MET A 1 -30.52 27.20 1.77
N ARG A 2 -30.06 28.34 1.25
CA ARG A 2 -29.15 29.25 1.98
C ARG A 2 -30.01 30.09 2.93
N LEU A 3 -29.77 30.01 4.24
CA LEU A 3 -30.43 30.86 5.22
C LEU A 3 -29.73 32.23 5.21
N GLN A 4 -30.39 33.23 4.63
CA GLN A 4 -29.83 34.58 4.50
C GLN A 4 -29.95 35.40 5.81
N TYR A 5 -30.63 34.93 6.88
CA TYR A 5 -30.86 35.74 8.09
C TYR A 5 -31.04 34.92 9.39
N GLY A 6 -29.98 34.28 9.89
CA GLY A 6 -29.93 33.81 11.28
C GLY A 6 -29.25 34.84 12.17
N LEU A 7 -29.95 35.43 13.14
CA LEU A 7 -29.32 36.29 14.17
C LEU A 7 -28.52 35.40 15.14
N PRO A 8 -27.23 35.67 15.41
CA PRO A 8 -26.37 34.82 16.25
C PRO A 8 -26.91 34.58 17.67
N ASN A 9 -27.77 35.48 18.15
CA ASN A 9 -28.34 35.48 19.49
C ASN A 9 -29.80 35.00 19.57
N LYS A 10 -30.37 34.46 18.48
CA LYS A 10 -31.74 33.92 18.48
C LYS A 10 -31.76 32.47 18.01
N PRO A 11 -32.60 31.61 18.62
CA PRO A 11 -32.78 30.25 18.15
C PRO A 11 -33.34 30.27 16.72
N TYR A 12 -32.75 29.47 15.84
CA TYR A 12 -33.29 29.23 14.50
C TYR A 12 -33.79 27.78 14.42
N ILE A 13 -34.88 27.59 13.70
CA ILE A 13 -35.41 26.25 13.43
C ILE A 13 -34.75 25.76 12.14
N GLN A 14 -33.94 24.71 12.25
CA GLN A 14 -33.19 24.17 11.12
C GLN A 14 -34.08 23.43 10.11
N THR A 15 -35.14 22.76 10.60
CA THR A 15 -36.15 22.08 9.78
C THR A 15 -37.49 22.05 10.52
N ILE A 16 -38.59 22.29 9.79
CA ILE A 16 -39.95 22.02 10.25
C ILE A 16 -40.38 20.71 9.57
N LEU A 17 -40.73 19.69 10.35
CA LEU A 17 -41.25 18.44 9.80
C LEU A 17 -42.68 18.66 9.30
N PRO A 18 -43.03 18.19 8.09
CA PRO A 18 -44.37 18.33 7.54
C PRO A 18 -45.39 17.58 8.42
N HIS A 19 -46.40 18.32 8.87
CA HIS A 19 -47.50 17.75 9.64
C HIS A 19 -48.36 16.86 8.73
N GLY A 20 -48.54 15.59 9.08
CA GLY A 20 -49.38 14.64 8.31
C GLY A 20 -48.65 13.80 7.25
N LEU A 21 -47.32 13.93 7.12
CA LEU A 21 -46.49 12.98 6.35
C LEU A 21 -45.78 12.01 7.28
N THR A 22 -45.62 10.77 6.84
CA THR A 22 -44.87 9.76 7.60
C THR A 22 -43.40 10.20 7.68
N VAL A 23 -42.92 10.46 8.90
CA VAL A 23 -41.49 10.64 9.14
C VAL A 23 -40.74 9.35 8.77
N PRO A 24 -39.51 9.46 8.25
CA PRO A 24 -38.64 8.31 8.09
C PRO A 24 -38.59 7.51 9.39
N LYS A 25 -38.58 6.17 9.29
CA LYS A 25 -38.55 5.30 10.46
C LYS A 25 -37.19 5.47 11.15
N VAL A 26 -37.13 6.34 12.16
CA VAL A 26 -35.97 6.51 13.04
C VAL A 26 -36.23 5.69 14.30
N PRO A 27 -35.53 4.57 14.53
CA PRO A 27 -35.68 3.79 15.76
C PRO A 27 -35.35 4.63 17.01
N LYS A 28 -35.89 4.20 18.15
CA LYS A 28 -35.67 4.91 19.42
C LYS A 28 -34.19 4.85 19.80
N GLY A 29 -33.58 6.02 20.01
CA GLY A 29 -32.17 6.16 20.40
C GLY A 29 -31.25 6.61 19.27
N ASP A 30 -31.71 6.47 18.02
CA ASP A 30 -30.93 6.83 16.85
C ASP A 30 -31.01 8.33 16.54
N GLN A 31 -29.92 8.88 16.01
CA GLN A 31 -29.92 10.19 15.36
C GLN A 31 -29.52 10.03 13.91
N VAL A 32 -30.35 10.55 13.00
CA VAL A 32 -30.18 10.40 11.55
C VAL A 32 -30.18 11.77 10.88
N TRP A 33 -29.12 12.05 10.13
CA TRP A 33 -29.03 13.15 9.17
C TRP A 33 -29.16 12.56 7.77
N GLN A 34 -30.30 12.79 7.10
CA GLN A 34 -30.62 12.13 5.83
C GLN A 34 -31.13 13.10 4.76
N HIS A 35 -30.75 12.82 3.52
CA HIS A 35 -31.40 13.35 2.32
C HIS A 35 -32.31 12.30 1.66
N SER A 36 -31.90 11.03 1.67
CA SER A 36 -32.65 9.86 1.17
C SER A 36 -32.17 8.58 1.86
N ASP A 37 -32.82 7.44 1.64
CA ASP A 37 -32.38 6.14 2.19
C ASP A 37 -30.98 5.70 1.68
N ALA A 38 -30.56 6.23 0.54
CA ALA A 38 -29.23 6.01 -0.04
C ALA A 38 -28.17 6.99 0.51
N VAL A 39 -28.58 8.13 1.09
CA VAL A 39 -27.70 9.22 1.54
C VAL A 39 -28.04 9.63 2.96
N GLN A 40 -27.27 9.13 3.91
CA GLN A 40 -27.45 9.40 5.34
C GLN A 40 -26.16 9.32 6.15
N GLN A 41 -26.14 10.04 7.26
CA GLN A 41 -25.26 9.82 8.39
C GLN A 41 -26.11 9.47 9.60
N ARG A 42 -25.77 8.40 10.30
CA ARG A 42 -26.55 7.89 11.42
C ARG A 42 -25.64 7.47 12.55
N VAL A 43 -26.04 7.82 13.78
CA VAL A 43 -25.56 7.19 14.99
C VAL A 43 -26.70 6.38 15.60
N ASP A 44 -26.45 5.12 15.93
CA ASP A 44 -27.44 4.26 16.57
C ASP A 44 -27.40 4.36 18.11
N ALA A 45 -28.30 3.64 18.79
CA ALA A 45 -28.39 3.64 20.25
C ALA A 45 -27.13 3.10 20.95
N ASP A 46 -26.32 2.29 20.25
CA ASP A 46 -25.06 1.73 20.77
C ASP A 46 -23.86 2.64 20.48
N GLY A 47 -24.06 3.75 19.76
CA GLY A 47 -23.04 4.73 19.41
C GLY A 47 -22.28 4.43 18.12
N ASN A 48 -22.72 3.45 17.33
CA ASN A 48 -22.07 3.14 16.05
C ASN A 48 -22.39 4.21 15.01
N TRP A 49 -21.37 4.65 14.27
CA TRP A 49 -21.53 5.63 13.21
C TRP A 49 -21.57 4.96 11.83
N LEU A 50 -22.59 5.30 11.04
CA LEU A 50 -22.70 4.96 9.62
C LEU A 50 -22.67 6.24 8.79
N ARG A 51 -21.78 6.29 7.80
CA ARG A 51 -21.81 7.30 6.71
C ARG A 51 -22.05 6.59 5.39
N LYS A 52 -23.19 6.85 4.77
CA LYS A 52 -23.61 6.23 3.50
C LYS A 52 -23.99 7.30 2.48
N THR A 53 -23.54 7.12 1.25
CA THR A 53 -23.94 7.96 0.11
C THR A 53 -23.79 7.17 -1.19
N ASP A 54 -24.64 7.45 -2.17
CA ASP A 54 -24.49 7.05 -3.58
C ASP A 54 -23.76 8.12 -4.41
N GLY A 55 -23.48 9.27 -3.80
CA GLY A 55 -22.69 10.35 -4.37
C GLY A 55 -21.21 10.29 -3.96
N LYS A 56 -20.58 11.47 -3.95
CA LYS A 56 -19.15 11.63 -3.64
C LYS A 56 -18.93 12.06 -2.19
N ILE A 57 -17.90 11.51 -1.56
CA ILE A 57 -17.34 12.02 -0.31
C ILE A 57 -16.05 12.79 -0.62
N GLN A 58 -15.94 14.03 -0.13
CA GLN A 58 -14.69 14.79 -0.10
C GLN A 58 -14.42 15.21 1.34
N ASN A 59 -13.23 14.88 1.83
CA ASN A 59 -12.74 15.38 3.11
C ASN A 59 -11.56 16.31 2.78
N GLN A 60 -11.63 17.56 3.22
CA GLN A 60 -10.57 18.56 3.10
C GLN A 60 -10.25 19.03 4.50
N ALA A 61 -8.99 18.89 4.89
CA ALA A 61 -8.53 19.29 6.21
C ALA A 61 -7.06 19.69 6.13
N ILE A 62 -6.65 20.58 7.04
CA ILE A 62 -5.23 20.89 7.26
C ILE A 62 -4.55 19.69 7.93
N GLU A 63 -5.26 19.03 8.85
CA GLU A 63 -4.79 17.86 9.59
C GLU A 63 -5.92 16.83 9.66
N ARG A 64 -5.57 15.55 9.54
CA ARG A 64 -6.50 14.42 9.67
C ARG A 64 -5.80 13.27 10.36
N GLU A 65 -6.27 12.94 11.55
CA GLU A 65 -5.85 11.77 12.31
C GLU A 65 -6.95 10.70 12.25
N VAL A 66 -6.53 9.44 12.20
CA VAL A 66 -7.41 8.28 12.34
C VAL A 66 -6.70 7.29 13.26
N ASP A 67 -7.25 7.12 14.45
CA ASP A 67 -6.83 6.09 15.39
C ASP A 67 -7.94 5.05 15.50
N ALA A 68 -7.60 3.79 15.25
CA ALA A 68 -8.52 2.68 15.29
C ALA A 68 -7.76 1.39 15.62
N MET A 69 -8.32 0.59 16.51
CA MET A 69 -7.81 -0.76 16.81
C MET A 69 -7.86 -1.69 15.59
N THR A 70 -8.80 -1.43 14.67
CA THR A 70 -8.94 -2.19 13.42
C THR A 70 -9.51 -1.27 12.34
N ASN A 71 -8.86 -1.21 11.18
CA ASN A 71 -9.33 -0.50 10.00
C ASN A 71 -9.35 -1.45 8.80
N THR A 72 -10.52 -1.56 8.16
CA THR A 72 -10.68 -2.35 6.94
C THR A 72 -11.19 -1.45 5.84
N GLU A 73 -10.43 -1.35 4.76
CA GLU A 73 -10.78 -0.57 3.59
C GLU A 73 -10.88 -1.48 2.36
N SER A 74 -11.92 -1.28 1.55
CA SER A 74 -12.11 -1.99 0.29
C SER A 74 -12.42 -0.99 -0.81
N PHE A 75 -11.67 -1.10 -1.90
CA PHE A 75 -11.77 -0.18 -3.03
C PHE A 75 -11.82 -0.98 -4.32
N GLN A 76 -12.66 -0.55 -5.27
CA GLN A 76 -12.54 -1.02 -6.65
C GLN A 76 -11.29 -0.43 -7.32
N SER A 77 -10.92 0.80 -6.97
CA SER A 77 -9.72 1.50 -7.42
C SER A 77 -9.23 2.45 -6.34
N HIS A 78 -7.91 2.59 -6.20
CA HIS A 78 -7.27 3.47 -5.23
C HIS A 78 -6.08 4.18 -5.87
N THR A 79 -5.91 5.46 -5.56
CA THR A 79 -4.73 6.24 -5.93
C THR A 79 -4.37 7.13 -4.76
N ARG A 80 -3.09 7.13 -4.39
CA ARG A 80 -2.53 7.96 -3.33
C ARG A 80 -1.39 8.77 -3.90
N THR A 81 -1.48 10.08 -3.75
CA THR A 81 -0.41 11.02 -4.06
C THR A 81 0.01 11.68 -2.75
N VAL A 82 1.31 11.71 -2.51
CA VAL A 82 1.92 12.33 -1.33
C VAL A 82 3.02 13.24 -1.85
N ASP A 83 2.93 14.53 -1.51
CA ASP A 83 3.83 15.54 -2.07
C ASP A 83 5.20 15.57 -1.38
N ASP A 84 5.29 14.99 -0.18
CA ASP A 84 6.51 14.91 0.61
C ASP A 84 6.78 13.48 1.08
N HIS A 85 6.75 13.21 2.39
CA HIS A 85 7.12 11.92 2.94
C HIS A 85 5.93 10.98 3.17
N SER A 86 6.11 9.71 2.84
CA SER A 86 5.19 8.62 3.20
C SER A 86 5.95 7.56 3.98
N ILE A 87 5.61 7.41 5.26
CA ILE A 87 6.19 6.41 6.16
C ILE A 87 5.11 5.42 6.54
N GLU A 88 5.45 4.15 6.54
CA GLU A 88 4.59 3.06 7.01
C GLU A 88 5.40 2.18 7.95
N SER A 89 4.97 2.12 9.21
CA SER A 89 5.54 1.23 10.23
C SER A 89 4.55 0.11 10.47
N VAL A 90 5.02 -1.13 10.39
CA VAL A 90 4.21 -2.33 10.60
C VAL A 90 4.97 -3.24 11.55
N ASP A 91 4.49 -3.35 12.78
CA ASP A 91 5.12 -4.20 13.81
C ASP A 91 4.97 -5.69 13.51
N GLY A 92 3.91 -6.04 12.78
CA GLY A 92 3.62 -7.39 12.30
C GLY A 92 4.08 -7.62 10.86
N VAL A 93 3.23 -8.28 10.08
CA VAL A 93 3.53 -8.62 8.68
C VAL A 93 2.81 -7.68 7.74
N LYS A 94 3.57 -7.05 6.83
CA LYS A 94 3.02 -6.36 5.67
C LYS A 94 3.01 -7.29 4.46
N LYS A 95 1.81 -7.60 3.94
CA LYS A 95 1.64 -8.40 2.72
C LYS A 95 1.14 -7.51 1.58
N ILE A 96 1.78 -7.60 0.42
CA ILE A 96 1.36 -6.91 -0.82
C ILE A 96 1.21 -7.97 -1.91
N GLU A 97 0.01 -8.11 -2.45
CA GLU A 97 -0.30 -9.06 -3.52
C GLU A 97 -0.86 -8.31 -4.73
N ALA A 98 -0.30 -8.60 -5.91
CA ALA A 98 -0.78 -8.07 -7.18
C ALA A 98 -0.88 -9.20 -8.20
N LEU A 99 -2.10 -9.51 -8.65
CA LEU A 99 -2.33 -10.56 -9.65
C LEU A 99 -1.81 -10.18 -11.04
N GLY A 100 -1.83 -8.89 -11.37
CA GLY A 100 -1.34 -8.38 -12.66
C GLY A 100 0.17 -8.16 -12.66
N ALA A 101 0.62 -7.07 -12.03
CA ALA A 101 2.03 -6.74 -11.92
C ALA A 101 2.29 -5.87 -10.69
N LEU A 102 3.49 -6.03 -10.11
CA LEU A 102 4.05 -5.10 -9.13
C LEU A 102 5.13 -4.25 -9.82
N LYS A 103 5.03 -2.93 -9.73
CA LYS A 103 6.02 -1.99 -10.25
C LYS A 103 6.53 -1.11 -9.11
N LEU A 104 7.84 -1.16 -8.87
CA LEU A 104 8.54 -0.32 -7.91
C LEU A 104 9.54 0.53 -8.67
N LEU A 105 9.32 1.85 -8.66
CA LEU A 105 10.15 2.81 -9.39
C LEU A 105 10.65 3.85 -8.38
N SER A 106 11.94 4.13 -8.42
CA SER A 106 12.56 5.23 -7.66
C SER A 106 13.33 6.11 -8.64
N GLY A 107 13.14 7.42 -8.57
CA GLY A 107 13.95 8.39 -9.30
C GLY A 107 15.32 8.62 -8.65
N GLY A 108 15.51 8.17 -7.41
CA GLY A 108 16.77 8.24 -6.67
C GLY A 108 17.27 6.83 -6.33
N SER A 109 17.56 6.59 -5.05
CA SER A 109 17.95 5.26 -4.55
C SER A 109 16.74 4.40 -4.20
N ALA A 110 16.91 3.08 -4.30
CA ALA A 110 16.03 2.10 -3.69
C ALA A 110 16.90 1.11 -2.90
N SER A 111 16.51 0.83 -1.65
CA SER A 111 17.21 -0.09 -0.76
C SER A 111 16.24 -1.13 -0.24
N PHE A 112 16.63 -2.39 -0.33
CA PHE A 112 15.90 -3.53 0.25
C PHE A 112 16.84 -4.25 1.20
N ALA A 113 16.45 -4.35 2.46
CA ALA A 113 17.23 -5.00 3.49
C ALA A 113 16.30 -5.92 4.30
N ALA A 114 16.80 -7.11 4.60
CA ALA A 114 16.21 -8.05 5.53
C ALA A 114 17.27 -8.39 6.58
N VAL A 115 16.86 -8.52 7.84
CA VAL A 115 17.77 -8.92 8.94
C VAL A 115 18.07 -10.42 8.85
N ASP A 116 17.08 -11.18 8.40
CA ASP A 116 17.18 -12.62 8.16
C ASP A 116 17.26 -12.85 6.64
N ASP A 117 16.38 -13.66 6.06
CA ASP A 117 16.44 -14.00 4.64
C ASP A 117 15.78 -12.97 3.70
N LEU A 118 16.45 -12.71 2.57
CA LEU A 118 15.86 -12.06 1.39
C LEU A 118 15.71 -13.09 0.26
N HIS A 119 14.47 -13.41 -0.10
CA HIS A 119 14.17 -14.32 -1.21
C HIS A 119 13.69 -13.58 -2.46
N GLN A 120 14.30 -13.90 -3.60
CA GLN A 120 13.86 -13.45 -4.93
C GLN A 120 13.69 -14.66 -5.84
N ALA A 121 12.46 -14.89 -6.31
CA ALA A 121 12.13 -16.00 -7.18
C ALA A 121 11.25 -15.51 -8.33
N THR A 122 11.48 -16.03 -9.54
CA THR A 122 10.66 -15.74 -10.72
C THR A 122 10.33 -17.05 -11.44
N GLY A 123 9.15 -17.13 -12.07
CA GLY A 123 8.76 -18.32 -12.84
C GLY A 123 9.32 -18.37 -14.26
N ARG A 124 9.98 -17.29 -14.72
CA ARG A 124 10.61 -17.18 -16.04
C ARG A 124 11.98 -16.54 -15.88
N ASP A 125 12.13 -15.29 -16.33
CA ASP A 125 13.43 -14.63 -16.40
C ASP A 125 13.61 -13.64 -15.25
N LEU A 126 14.80 -13.68 -14.62
CA LEU A 126 15.31 -12.62 -13.77
C LEU A 126 16.34 -11.81 -14.57
N ASN A 127 16.01 -10.56 -14.86
CA ASN A 127 16.90 -9.65 -15.57
C ASN A 127 17.50 -8.64 -14.58
N LEU A 128 18.81 -8.67 -14.40
CA LEU A 128 19.56 -7.71 -13.58
C LEU A 128 20.47 -6.87 -14.49
N VAL A 129 20.19 -5.58 -14.58
CA VAL A 129 20.97 -4.63 -15.37
C VAL A 129 21.58 -3.59 -14.46
N VAL A 130 22.91 -3.40 -14.56
CA VAL A 130 23.66 -2.48 -13.71
C VAL A 130 24.52 -1.58 -14.59
N GLY A 131 24.29 -0.26 -14.53
CA GLY A 131 24.91 0.71 -15.45
C GLY A 131 26.38 1.04 -15.16
N GLN A 132 26.87 0.78 -13.94
CA GLN A 132 28.27 1.09 -13.57
C GLN A 132 28.98 -0.10 -12.92
N LYS A 133 28.63 -0.44 -11.67
CA LYS A 133 29.32 -1.49 -10.91
C LYS A 133 28.30 -2.38 -10.21
N HIS A 134 28.38 -3.67 -10.48
CA HIS A 134 27.71 -4.68 -9.66
C HIS A 134 28.67 -5.17 -8.57
N HIS A 135 28.20 -5.16 -7.32
CA HIS A 135 28.97 -5.64 -6.18
C HIS A 135 28.14 -6.67 -5.43
N ALA A 136 28.67 -7.88 -5.33
CA ALA A 136 28.10 -8.97 -4.55
C ALA A 136 29.13 -9.41 -3.52
N THR A 137 28.77 -9.31 -2.24
CA THR A 137 29.58 -9.83 -1.13
C THR A 137 28.79 -10.91 -0.44
N VAL A 138 29.42 -12.05 -0.22
CA VAL A 138 28.83 -13.20 0.45
C VAL A 138 29.74 -13.55 1.62
N GLY A 139 29.20 -13.56 2.83
CA GLY A 139 29.96 -13.89 4.04
C GLY A 139 30.19 -15.41 4.21
N GLY A 140 29.29 -16.22 3.65
CA GLY A 140 29.41 -17.68 3.58
C GLY A 140 29.61 -18.19 2.16
N ASP A 141 28.91 -19.27 1.80
CA ASP A 141 29.05 -19.91 0.50
C ASP A 141 28.16 -19.28 -0.57
N MET A 142 28.70 -19.12 -1.79
CA MET A 142 27.92 -18.77 -2.99
C MET A 142 27.70 -20.04 -3.82
N HIS A 143 26.43 -20.45 -3.96
CA HIS A 143 26.04 -21.56 -4.81
C HIS A 143 25.29 -21.07 -6.05
N GLU A 144 25.85 -21.35 -7.23
CA GLU A 144 25.20 -21.08 -8.51
C GLU A 144 25.03 -22.40 -9.27
N ARG A 145 23.82 -22.66 -9.76
CA ARG A 145 23.52 -23.83 -10.60
C ARG A 145 22.94 -23.36 -11.92
N ILE A 146 23.66 -23.60 -13.00
CA ILE A 146 23.28 -23.18 -14.34
C ILE A 146 23.15 -24.44 -15.19
N GLN A 147 21.93 -24.74 -15.64
CA GLN A 147 21.66 -25.93 -16.47
C GLN A 147 22.08 -25.71 -17.93
N GLY A 148 21.98 -24.47 -18.41
CA GLY A 148 22.42 -24.07 -19.74
C GLY A 148 23.85 -23.56 -19.74
N LEU A 149 24.08 -22.50 -20.49
CA LEU A 149 25.39 -21.85 -20.59
C LEU A 149 25.58 -20.82 -19.47
N ARG A 150 26.74 -20.87 -18.80
CA ARG A 150 27.29 -19.72 -18.10
C ARG A 150 28.20 -18.97 -19.05
N GLU A 151 27.81 -17.77 -19.44
CA GLU A 151 28.66 -16.86 -20.22
C GLU A 151 29.16 -15.72 -19.31
N SER A 152 30.48 -15.51 -19.29
CA SER A 152 31.12 -14.45 -18.52
C SER A 152 32.16 -13.78 -19.40
N ILE A 153 31.85 -12.59 -19.88
CA ILE A 153 32.69 -11.83 -20.81
C ILE A 153 33.10 -10.54 -20.12
N ALA A 154 34.41 -10.36 -19.90
CA ALA A 154 34.98 -9.15 -19.34
C ALA A 154 35.80 -8.40 -20.41
N GLY A 155 35.56 -7.10 -20.59
CA GLY A 155 36.27 -6.30 -21.59
C GLY A 155 37.70 -5.90 -21.22
N LYS A 156 38.15 -6.16 -19.98
CA LYS A 156 39.51 -5.86 -19.50
C LYS A 156 40.18 -7.07 -18.89
N ASN A 157 39.67 -7.55 -17.76
CA ASN A 157 40.20 -8.70 -17.07
C ASN A 157 39.08 -9.47 -16.35
N GLN A 158 39.30 -10.77 -16.20
CA GLN A 158 38.52 -11.63 -15.33
C GLN A 158 39.49 -12.26 -14.34
N ARG A 159 39.19 -12.14 -13.04
CA ARG A 159 40.01 -12.68 -11.97
C ARG A 159 39.16 -13.60 -11.12
N LEU A 160 39.53 -14.88 -11.13
CA LEU A 160 39.00 -15.90 -10.23
C LEU A 160 40.16 -16.32 -9.34
N GLN A 161 39.99 -16.17 -8.03
CA GLN A 161 41.05 -16.48 -7.08
C GLN A 161 40.47 -17.13 -5.83
N ALA A 162 40.95 -18.33 -5.54
CA ALA A 162 40.75 -19.02 -4.28
C ALA A 162 42.06 -19.74 -3.88
N PRO A 163 42.26 -20.07 -2.59
CA PRO A 163 43.39 -20.89 -2.15
C PRO A 163 43.45 -22.26 -2.85
N LYS A 164 42.28 -22.82 -3.20
CA LYS A 164 42.12 -24.02 -4.01
C LYS A 164 41.05 -23.73 -5.06
N ASN A 165 41.42 -23.90 -6.33
CA ASN A 165 40.47 -23.82 -7.44
C ASN A 165 40.28 -25.23 -8.00
N TRP A 166 39.10 -25.47 -8.53
CA TRP A 166 38.82 -26.62 -9.37
C TRP A 166 38.05 -26.12 -10.57
N VAL A 167 38.65 -26.26 -11.75
CA VAL A 167 37.97 -26.00 -13.01
C VAL A 167 38.12 -27.24 -13.87
N GLY A 168 37.01 -27.79 -14.34
CA GLY A 168 37.05 -29.02 -15.12
C GLY A 168 35.72 -29.79 -15.14
N SER A 169 35.83 -31.08 -15.41
CA SER A 169 34.77 -32.08 -15.34
C SER A 169 35.19 -33.21 -14.41
N GLY A 170 34.29 -34.16 -14.12
CA GLY A 170 34.60 -35.30 -13.25
C GLY A 170 35.83 -36.11 -13.68
N SER A 171 36.19 -36.10 -14.97
CA SER A 171 37.34 -36.83 -15.52
C SER A 171 38.51 -35.95 -15.95
N VAL A 172 38.32 -34.63 -16.10
CA VAL A 172 39.35 -33.72 -16.61
C VAL A 172 39.48 -32.53 -15.67
N LYS A 173 40.67 -32.31 -15.14
CA LYS A 173 41.00 -31.13 -14.33
C LYS A 173 41.87 -30.17 -15.14
N ILE A 174 41.44 -28.92 -15.26
CA ILE A 174 42.18 -27.85 -15.95
C ILE A 174 43.18 -27.21 -14.97
N PHE A 175 42.75 -26.88 -13.74
CA PHE A 175 43.62 -26.50 -12.59
C PHE A 175 42.87 -26.58 -11.26
#